data_AF-A0A2V9PFN4-F1
#
_entry.id   AF-A0A2V9PFN4-F1
#
_cell.length_a   1.000
_cell.length_b   1.000
_cell.length_c   1.000
_cell.angle_alpha   90.00
_cell.angle_beta   90.00
_cell.angle_gamma   90.00
#
_symmetry.space_group_name_H-M   'P 1'
#
loop_
_entity.id
_entity.type
_entity.pdbx_description
1 polymer ?
#
loop_
_entity_poly.entity_id
_entity_poly.type
_entity_poly.pdbx_seq_one_letter_code
_entity_poly.pdbx_strand_id
1 'polypeptide(L)'
;IRRQKSNPALRRFEKLVEDSPVFDPLYDRHGRGLSRFLKERVQVIEGDVTQRDLGLSPKIAEELSWKLDLVVNSSGLTDFNPDLRDALSSNVDAVVNILNFVRQSDHAGLLHLSTCYTAGARDGRVSERARPDYTPARVRNFDAADELQALHRLVDETVARAEGPEVTEELRSQAMAKEHAARDLHGAALENQIRKNRVRWLRNELTEAGKRRARELGWPNTYTLTKGLAESLLTKLGTGLPIAVVRPAIVESSTAQPFRGWNEGINTSAALSYLLGTYFRQLPSNERKRLDVIPVDAVYRGMTLIAAAIIERRHDHVYQLATSVTNPCDMRRSIELTSLAHRKHYRAQEGMEFWLRLRFDAIPVTKERYVRMSAPAQRAIIKSIQRAAATLPLKKMPLTKADRNLERLEKLIELFEPFILLNEHDFVAENVEKLSAALVPQERENFGYNTASLDWWDYWINIHIPALRKWTYPLIEGRPLEARAPRQLQETESADAETIKTGTNGASWRYS
;
A
#
# COMPACT_ATOMS: atom_id res chain seq x y z
N ILE A 1 16.88 -1.76 -8.01
CA ILE A 1 15.73 -2.65 -8.31
C ILE A 1 16.14 -4.09 -8.08
N ARG A 2 15.33 -4.89 -7.36
CA ARG A 2 15.66 -6.30 -7.08
C ARG A 2 15.60 -7.16 -8.34
N ARG A 3 16.50 -8.13 -8.49
CA ARG A 3 16.29 -9.21 -9.46
C ARG A 3 15.06 -10.02 -9.09
N GLN A 4 14.30 -10.51 -10.07
CA GLN A 4 13.20 -11.43 -9.80
C GLN A 4 13.32 -12.68 -10.67
N LYS A 5 13.80 -13.78 -10.08
CA LYS A 5 14.12 -15.03 -10.79
C LYS A 5 15.06 -14.75 -11.98
N SER A 6 14.61 -15.05 -13.20
CA SER A 6 15.34 -14.81 -14.44
C SER A 6 15.18 -13.39 -15.01
N ASN A 7 14.37 -12.51 -14.40
CA ASN A 7 14.16 -11.14 -14.89
C ASN A 7 15.17 -10.17 -14.26
N PRO A 8 16.10 -9.60 -15.05
CA PRO A 8 17.07 -8.61 -14.56
C PRO A 8 16.40 -7.30 -14.16
N ALA A 9 17.06 -6.53 -13.30
CA ALA A 9 16.60 -5.21 -12.86
C ALA A 9 16.17 -4.27 -14.02
N LEU A 10 16.98 -4.19 -15.09
CA LEU A 10 16.71 -3.36 -16.25
C LEU A 10 15.41 -3.75 -16.96
N ARG A 11 15.21 -5.04 -17.23
CA ARG A 11 13.99 -5.51 -17.91
C ARG A 11 12.73 -5.24 -17.07
N ARG A 12 12.84 -5.34 -15.73
CA ARG A 12 11.74 -4.98 -14.82
C ARG A 12 11.40 -3.49 -14.90
N PHE A 13 12.41 -2.63 -14.96
CA PHE A 13 12.22 -1.19 -15.17
C PHE A 13 11.59 -0.89 -16.52
N GLU A 14 12.12 -1.45 -17.60
CA GLU A 14 11.56 -1.26 -18.94
C GLU A 14 10.09 -1.68 -18.99
N LYS A 15 9.77 -2.87 -18.46
CA LYS A 15 8.38 -3.35 -18.41
C LYS A 15 7.45 -2.39 -17.64
N LEU A 16 7.91 -1.79 -16.54
CA LEU A 16 7.14 -0.77 -15.81
C LEU A 16 6.84 0.44 -16.71
N VAL A 17 7.84 0.89 -17.47
CA VAL A 17 7.70 2.00 -18.42
C VAL A 17 6.84 1.63 -19.63
N GLU A 18 6.87 0.39 -20.09
CA GLU A 18 6.04 -0.12 -21.20
C GLU A 18 4.55 -0.15 -20.79
N ASP A 19 4.27 -0.70 -19.61
CA ASP A 19 2.92 -1.05 -19.17
C ASP A 19 2.20 0.10 -18.44
N SER A 20 2.90 0.83 -17.55
CA SER A 20 2.23 1.76 -16.62
C SER A 20 1.73 3.02 -17.33
N PRO A 21 0.46 3.43 -17.15
CA PRO A 21 -0.07 4.64 -17.77
C PRO A 21 0.59 5.93 -17.25
N VAL A 22 1.28 5.89 -16.10
CA VAL A 22 2.00 7.05 -15.52
C VAL A 22 2.96 7.71 -16.52
N PHE A 23 3.50 6.94 -17.47
CA PHE A 23 4.43 7.40 -18.51
C PHE A 23 3.73 7.87 -19.80
N ASP A 24 2.39 7.93 -19.87
CA ASP A 24 1.65 8.36 -21.07
C ASP A 24 2.04 9.78 -21.48
N PRO A 25 2.01 10.78 -20.57
CA PRO A 25 2.38 12.14 -20.93
C PRO A 25 3.84 12.28 -21.41
N LEU A 26 4.74 11.41 -20.94
CA LEU A 26 6.13 11.39 -21.39
C LEU A 26 6.24 10.73 -22.78
N TYR A 27 5.49 9.66 -23.02
CA TYR A 27 5.43 9.01 -24.33
C TYR A 27 4.79 9.91 -25.39
N ASP A 28 3.72 10.63 -25.06
CA ASP A 28 3.09 11.58 -25.98
C ASP A 28 4.05 12.69 -26.41
N ARG A 29 4.97 13.08 -25.51
CA ARG A 29 5.95 14.14 -25.75
C ARG A 29 7.19 13.66 -26.53
N HIS A 30 7.65 12.43 -26.28
CA HIS A 30 8.91 11.92 -26.83
C HIS A 30 8.74 10.82 -27.89
N GLY A 31 7.56 10.22 -28.01
CA GLY A 31 7.26 9.10 -28.90
C GLY A 31 8.31 7.98 -28.81
N ARG A 32 8.87 7.60 -29.96
CA ARG A 32 9.96 6.62 -30.05
C ARG A 32 11.25 7.06 -29.36
N GLY A 33 11.44 8.36 -29.14
CA GLY A 33 12.59 8.93 -28.42
C GLY A 33 12.54 8.76 -26.90
N LEU A 34 11.44 8.22 -26.33
CA LEU A 34 11.30 8.03 -24.88
C LEU A 34 12.43 7.17 -24.29
N SER A 35 12.84 6.11 -24.99
CA SER A 35 13.91 5.22 -24.55
C SER A 35 15.24 5.95 -24.38
N ARG A 36 15.60 6.78 -25.36
CA ARG A 36 16.79 7.63 -25.32
C ARG A 36 16.72 8.64 -24.18
N PHE A 37 15.59 9.35 -24.06
CA PHE A 37 15.35 10.31 -22.99
C PHE A 37 15.56 9.72 -21.59
N LEU A 38 15.06 8.49 -21.37
CA LEU A 38 15.23 7.77 -20.10
C LEU A 38 16.67 7.31 -19.88
N LYS A 39 17.33 6.75 -20.91
CA LYS A 39 18.73 6.29 -20.79
C LYS A 39 19.69 7.43 -20.42
N GLU A 40 19.42 8.65 -20.87
CA GLU A 40 20.21 9.84 -20.52
C GLU A 40 20.06 10.28 -19.06
N ARG A 41 18.98 9.89 -18.36
CA ARG A 41 18.60 10.43 -17.03
C ARG A 41 18.45 9.37 -15.95
N VAL A 42 18.30 8.10 -16.33
CA VAL A 42 17.98 7.00 -15.43
C VAL A 42 19.00 5.88 -15.61
N GLN A 43 19.79 5.67 -14.57
CA GLN A 43 20.63 4.48 -14.43
C GLN A 43 19.89 3.43 -13.58
N VAL A 44 19.68 2.24 -14.14
CA VAL A 44 19.03 1.14 -13.40
C VAL A 44 20.10 0.26 -12.75
N ILE A 45 20.11 0.24 -11.42
CA ILE A 45 21.06 -0.55 -10.63
C ILE A 45 20.31 -1.71 -9.98
N GLU A 46 20.88 -2.92 -10.07
CA GLU A 46 20.38 -4.10 -9.39
C GLU A 46 20.83 -4.10 -7.91
N GLY A 47 19.90 -4.31 -6.99
CA GLY A 47 20.17 -4.30 -5.55
C GLY A 47 18.93 -4.59 -4.70
N ASP A 48 19.15 -4.89 -3.43
CA ASP A 48 18.13 -5.21 -2.42
C ASP A 48 18.42 -4.49 -1.10
N VAL A 49 17.58 -3.51 -0.75
CA VAL A 49 17.71 -2.71 0.47
C VAL A 49 17.66 -3.54 1.75
N THR A 50 17.06 -4.74 1.71
CA THR A 50 17.02 -5.63 2.89
C THR A 50 18.36 -6.31 3.16
N GLN A 51 19.32 -6.20 2.24
CA GLN A 51 20.66 -6.75 2.38
C GLN A 51 21.65 -5.69 2.82
N ARG A 52 22.74 -6.14 3.46
CA ARG A 52 23.89 -5.29 3.79
C ARG A 52 24.41 -4.61 2.52
N ASP A 53 24.85 -3.36 2.66
CA ASP A 53 25.34 -2.52 1.55
C ASP A 53 24.34 -2.44 0.38
N LEU A 54 23.05 -2.56 0.69
CA LEU A 54 21.91 -2.51 -0.23
C LEU A 54 21.94 -3.59 -1.32
N GLY A 55 22.67 -4.68 -1.09
CA GLY A 55 22.88 -5.75 -2.06
C GLY A 55 23.63 -5.29 -3.31
N LEU A 56 24.38 -4.20 -3.20
CA LEU A 56 25.21 -3.65 -4.27
C LEU A 56 26.56 -4.36 -4.33
N SER A 57 27.21 -4.36 -5.50
CA SER A 57 28.61 -4.76 -5.58
C SER A 57 29.50 -3.69 -4.91
N PRO A 58 30.65 -4.07 -4.31
CA PRO A 58 31.53 -3.10 -3.65
C PRO A 58 31.91 -1.92 -4.55
N LYS A 59 32.18 -2.18 -5.83
CA LYS A 59 32.49 -1.14 -6.83
C LYS A 59 31.35 -0.15 -7.02
N ILE A 60 30.11 -0.63 -7.11
CA ILE A 60 28.94 0.25 -7.29
C ILE A 60 28.66 1.02 -6.00
N ALA A 61 28.78 0.36 -4.84
CA ALA A 61 28.58 1.02 -3.55
C ALA A 61 29.56 2.17 -3.34
N GLU A 62 30.85 1.95 -3.63
CA GLU A 62 31.90 2.98 -3.59
C GLU A 62 31.63 4.10 -4.61
N GLU A 63 31.25 3.76 -5.85
CA GLU A 63 30.93 4.78 -6.86
C GLU A 63 29.76 5.68 -6.43
N LEU A 64 28.72 5.08 -5.85
CA LEU A 64 27.53 5.82 -5.42
C LEU A 64 27.77 6.62 -4.14
N SER A 65 28.69 6.22 -3.27
CA SER A 65 28.91 6.90 -1.99
C SER A 65 29.40 8.35 -2.18
N TRP A 66 30.20 8.64 -3.20
CA TRP A 66 30.67 10.02 -3.47
C TRP A 66 29.88 10.73 -4.59
N LYS A 67 29.09 10.02 -5.39
CA LYS A 67 28.30 10.62 -6.49
C LYS A 67 26.89 11.08 -6.11
N LEU A 68 26.31 10.51 -5.05
CA LEU A 68 24.91 10.77 -4.71
C LEU A 68 24.76 12.01 -3.83
N ASP A 69 23.87 12.92 -4.23
CA ASP A 69 23.47 14.07 -3.40
C ASP A 69 22.29 13.74 -2.47
N LEU A 70 21.45 12.79 -2.86
CA LEU A 70 20.23 12.43 -2.12
C LEU A 70 19.82 10.98 -2.38
N VAL A 71 19.50 10.27 -1.31
CA VAL A 71 18.80 8.98 -1.35
C VAL A 71 17.32 9.21 -1.02
N VAL A 72 16.44 8.85 -1.95
CA VAL A 72 14.98 8.84 -1.72
C VAL A 72 14.53 7.42 -1.43
N ASN A 73 14.29 7.12 -0.16
CA ASN A 73 13.82 5.81 0.28
C ASN A 73 12.28 5.76 0.30
N SER A 74 11.70 5.24 -0.77
CA SER A 74 10.27 4.88 -0.87
C SER A 74 10.02 3.37 -0.75
N SER A 75 11.01 2.60 -0.29
CA SER A 75 10.86 1.15 -0.14
C SER A 75 10.07 0.81 1.13
N GLY A 76 9.32 -0.30 1.07
CA GLY A 76 8.57 -0.82 2.20
C GLY A 76 7.34 -1.62 1.80
N LEU A 77 6.86 -2.45 2.72
CA LEU A 77 5.57 -3.11 2.66
C LEU A 77 4.49 -2.19 3.23
N THR A 78 3.39 -2.05 2.50
CA THR A 78 2.24 -1.20 2.87
C THR A 78 1.00 -2.01 3.27
N ASP A 79 1.05 -3.34 3.18
CA ASP A 79 0.05 -4.23 3.76
C ASP A 79 -0.08 -3.94 5.26
N PHE A 80 -1.29 -3.84 5.80
CA PHE A 80 -1.47 -3.46 7.20
C PHE A 80 -0.97 -4.50 8.21
N ASN A 81 -1.21 -5.79 7.93
CA ASN A 81 -0.80 -6.91 8.78
C ASN A 81 -0.04 -7.94 7.94
N PRO A 82 1.17 -7.60 7.46
CA PRO A 82 2.04 -8.54 6.77
C PRO A 82 2.62 -9.56 7.77
N ASP A 83 3.28 -10.57 7.24
CA ASP A 83 4.16 -11.42 8.03
C ASP A 83 5.20 -10.55 8.75
N LEU A 84 5.37 -10.72 10.06
CA LEU A 84 6.26 -9.88 10.88
C LEU A 84 7.70 -9.92 10.38
N ARG A 85 8.21 -11.07 9.93
CA ARG A 85 9.58 -11.18 9.40
C ARG A 85 9.75 -10.30 8.17
N ASP A 86 8.79 -10.38 7.25
CA ASP A 86 8.83 -9.60 6.01
C ASP A 86 8.69 -8.10 6.32
N ALA A 87 7.87 -7.74 7.32
CA ALA A 87 7.69 -6.37 7.80
C ALA A 87 8.97 -5.77 8.38
N LEU A 88 9.65 -6.51 9.28
CA LEU A 88 10.92 -6.08 9.88
C LEU A 88 11.99 -5.90 8.81
N SER A 89 12.17 -6.92 7.96
CA SER A 89 13.16 -6.92 6.90
C SER A 89 12.99 -5.73 5.94
N SER A 90 11.76 -5.50 5.47
CA SER A 90 11.51 -4.47 4.45
C SER A 90 11.34 -3.06 5.00
N ASN A 91 10.78 -2.88 6.20
CA ASN A 91 10.45 -1.55 6.72
C ASN A 91 11.45 -1.04 7.76
N VAL A 92 12.16 -1.93 8.46
CA VAL A 92 13.03 -1.56 9.59
C VAL A 92 14.49 -1.84 9.27
N ASP A 93 14.85 -3.10 8.97
CA ASP A 93 16.23 -3.49 8.70
C ASP A 93 16.76 -2.78 7.44
N ALA A 94 15.93 -2.70 6.41
CA ALA A 94 16.26 -1.95 5.19
C ALA A 94 16.61 -0.49 5.47
N VAL A 95 15.95 0.14 6.45
CA VAL A 95 16.22 1.52 6.82
C VAL A 95 17.57 1.64 7.54
N VAL A 96 17.91 0.69 8.40
CA VAL A 96 19.23 0.61 9.03
C VAL A 96 20.33 0.40 7.98
N ASN A 97 20.12 -0.46 6.98
CA ASN A 97 21.06 -0.66 5.89
C ASN A 97 21.26 0.62 5.06
N ILE A 98 20.18 1.31 4.71
CA ILE A 98 20.24 2.59 3.97
C ILE A 98 20.96 3.65 4.79
N LEU A 99 20.70 3.72 6.09
CA LEU A 99 21.37 4.65 6.98
C LEU A 99 22.88 4.38 7.03
N ASN A 100 23.28 3.11 7.12
CA ASN A 100 24.69 2.73 7.11
C ASN A 100 25.37 3.07 5.77
N PHE A 101 24.66 2.94 4.65
CA PHE A 101 25.15 3.37 3.34
C PHE A 101 25.30 4.91 3.25
N VAL A 102 24.28 5.67 3.68
CA VAL A 102 24.32 7.14 3.69
C VAL A 102 25.43 7.66 4.60
N ARG A 103 25.73 6.97 5.72
CA ARG A 103 26.84 7.35 6.61
C ARG A 103 28.22 7.19 5.95
N GLN A 104 28.34 6.32 4.94
CA GLN A 104 29.57 6.14 4.17
C GLN A 104 29.66 7.12 2.98
N SER A 105 28.61 7.90 2.73
CA SER A 105 28.60 8.91 1.68
C SER A 105 29.28 10.19 2.13
N ASP A 106 29.93 10.87 1.19
CA ASP A 106 30.60 12.15 1.44
C ASP A 106 29.59 13.24 1.82
N HIS A 107 28.43 13.27 1.13
CA HIS A 107 27.45 14.35 1.26
C HIS A 107 25.99 13.96 0.96
N ALA A 108 25.65 12.69 0.77
CA ALA A 108 24.26 12.33 0.44
C ALA A 108 23.27 12.66 1.57
N GLY A 109 22.13 13.24 1.17
CA GLY A 109 20.89 13.33 1.94
C GLY A 109 20.14 12.01 2.07
N LEU A 110 19.20 11.91 3.01
CA LEU A 110 18.17 10.87 3.03
C LEU A 110 16.76 11.46 3.20
N LEU A 111 15.92 11.23 2.20
CA LEU A 111 14.47 11.41 2.31
C LEU A 111 13.84 10.03 2.56
N HIS A 112 13.28 9.80 3.74
CA HIS A 112 12.63 8.55 4.09
C HIS A 112 11.12 8.65 4.09
N LEU A 113 10.44 7.82 3.30
CA LEU A 113 8.98 7.76 3.24
C LEU A 113 8.41 6.87 4.36
N SER A 114 7.65 7.51 5.24
CA SER A 114 6.89 6.90 6.33
C SER A 114 5.37 7.14 6.13
N THR A 115 4.61 7.39 7.19
CA THR A 115 3.16 7.65 7.14
C THR A 115 2.72 8.50 8.33
N CYS A 116 1.69 9.34 8.15
CA CYS A 116 1.05 10.07 9.25
C CYS A 116 0.57 9.14 10.37
N TYR A 117 0.22 7.90 10.02
CA TYR A 117 -0.38 6.93 10.94
C TYR A 117 0.62 6.27 11.91
N THR A 118 1.90 6.64 11.88
CA THR A 118 2.84 6.33 12.99
C THR A 118 2.41 7.01 14.30
N ALA A 119 1.48 7.98 14.26
CA ALA A 119 0.79 8.53 15.42
C ALA A 119 0.02 7.47 16.24
N GLY A 120 -0.36 6.34 15.64
CA GLY A 120 -0.99 5.22 16.33
C GLY A 120 -2.42 5.49 16.79
N ALA A 121 -2.75 5.15 18.04
CA ALA A 121 -4.06 5.34 18.64
C ALA A 121 -4.21 6.67 19.42
N ARG A 122 -3.41 7.69 19.09
CA ARG A 122 -3.38 8.94 19.84
C ARG A 122 -4.26 10.00 19.19
N ASP A 123 -5.28 10.45 19.93
CA ASP A 123 -6.15 11.53 19.48
C ASP A 123 -5.51 12.93 19.58
N GLY A 124 -6.07 13.84 18.78
CA GLY A 124 -5.80 15.26 18.74
C GLY A 124 -4.74 15.67 17.73
N ARG A 125 -4.17 16.86 17.97
CA ARG A 125 -3.17 17.48 17.10
C ARG A 125 -1.85 16.73 17.09
N VAL A 126 -1.43 16.28 15.91
CA VAL A 126 -0.18 15.56 15.65
C VAL A 126 0.82 16.52 15.01
N SER A 127 1.88 16.84 15.76
CA SER A 127 2.93 17.76 15.34
C SER A 127 4.07 17.06 14.59
N GLU A 128 4.77 17.84 13.75
CA GLU A 128 5.92 17.42 12.95
C GLU A 128 7.21 17.35 13.79
N ARG A 129 7.18 16.62 14.90
CA ARG A 129 8.36 16.42 15.77
C ARG A 129 8.92 15.02 15.62
N ALA A 130 10.22 14.92 15.37
CA ALA A 130 10.97 13.68 15.51
C ALA A 130 11.08 13.32 17.00
N ARG A 131 10.87 12.05 17.33
CA ARG A 131 11.04 11.52 18.69
C ARG A 131 11.65 10.13 18.57
N PRO A 132 12.90 9.93 19.03
CA PRO A 132 13.42 8.57 19.17
C PRO A 132 12.62 7.86 20.27
N ASP A 133 12.63 6.53 20.22
CA ASP A 133 12.12 5.69 21.32
C ASP A 133 10.66 6.02 21.71
N TYR A 134 9.84 6.37 20.73
CA TYR A 134 8.44 6.76 20.93
C TYR A 134 7.49 5.59 20.69
N THR A 135 6.50 5.46 21.56
CA THR A 135 5.33 4.60 21.35
C THR A 135 4.04 5.39 21.58
N PRO A 136 2.97 5.17 20.79
CA PRO A 136 1.66 5.78 21.03
C PRO A 136 1.10 5.49 22.42
N ALA A 137 1.33 4.28 22.96
CA ALA A 137 0.93 3.90 24.31
C ALA A 137 1.78 4.55 25.42
N ARG A 138 2.82 5.34 25.08
CA ARG A 138 3.73 6.03 26.02
C ARG A 138 4.38 5.07 27.02
N VAL A 139 4.78 3.89 26.55
CA VAL A 139 5.52 2.91 27.33
C VAL A 139 6.81 3.56 27.84
N ARG A 140 7.03 3.53 29.16
CA ARG A 140 8.23 4.08 29.79
C ARG A 140 9.43 3.20 29.48
N ASN A 141 10.61 3.83 29.30
CA ASN A 141 11.86 3.15 29.02
C ASN A 141 11.81 2.23 27.78
N PHE A 142 10.95 2.55 26.82
CA PHE A 142 11.00 1.89 25.52
C PHE A 142 12.30 2.28 24.82
N ASP A 143 12.94 1.33 24.16
CA ASP A 143 14.11 1.54 23.31
C ASP A 143 13.86 0.85 21.97
N ALA A 144 13.94 1.60 20.88
CA ALA A 144 13.65 1.09 19.54
C ALA A 144 14.66 0.04 19.07
N ALA A 145 15.92 0.12 19.50
CA ALA A 145 16.94 -0.86 19.14
C ALA A 145 16.72 -2.17 19.90
N ASP A 146 16.41 -2.09 21.20
CA ASP A 146 16.09 -3.28 22.00
C ASP A 146 14.81 -3.96 21.52
N GLU A 147 13.79 -3.18 21.15
CA GLU A 147 12.55 -3.67 20.56
C GLU A 147 12.81 -4.42 19.25
N LEU A 148 13.62 -3.85 18.35
CA LEU A 148 13.97 -4.51 17.09
C LEU A 148 14.64 -5.87 17.35
N GLN A 149 15.58 -5.94 18.30
CA GLN A 149 16.24 -7.20 18.66
C GLN A 149 15.26 -8.20 19.28
N ALA A 150 14.33 -7.75 20.13
CA ALA A 150 13.30 -8.59 20.71
C ALA A 150 12.36 -9.17 19.66
N LEU A 151 11.96 -8.36 18.67
CA LEU A 151 11.13 -8.80 17.55
C LEU A 151 11.84 -9.82 16.66
N HIS A 152 13.14 -9.65 16.38
CA HIS A 152 13.94 -10.65 15.67
C HIS A 152 14.05 -11.97 16.45
N ARG A 153 14.31 -11.92 17.76
CA ARG A 153 14.30 -13.13 18.62
C ARG A 153 12.95 -13.85 18.58
N LEU A 154 11.85 -13.12 18.66
CA LEU A 154 10.49 -13.67 18.55
C LEU A 154 10.28 -14.38 17.21
N VAL A 155 10.77 -13.81 16.11
CA VAL A 155 10.71 -14.43 14.78
C VAL A 155 11.51 -15.74 14.78
N ASP A 156 12.75 -15.72 15.25
CA ASP A 156 13.63 -16.90 15.27
C ASP A 156 13.05 -18.03 16.12
N GLU A 157 12.54 -17.72 17.32
CA GLU A 157 11.86 -18.66 18.20
C GLU A 157 10.61 -19.26 17.55
N THR A 158 9.83 -18.44 16.85
CA THR A 158 8.61 -18.90 16.16
C THR A 158 8.96 -19.81 14.97
N VAL A 159 10.02 -19.50 14.24
CA VAL A 159 10.54 -20.35 13.15
C VAL A 159 11.03 -21.68 13.71
N ALA A 160 11.81 -21.67 14.80
CA ALA A 160 12.28 -22.88 15.46
C ALA A 160 11.11 -23.76 15.94
N ARG A 161 10.08 -23.14 16.52
CA ARG A 161 8.85 -23.84 16.94
C ARG A 161 8.08 -24.44 15.76
N ALA A 162 8.03 -23.76 14.61
CA ALA A 162 7.37 -24.27 13.40
C ALA A 162 7.99 -25.57 12.88
N GLU A 163 9.31 -25.71 13.01
CA GLU A 163 10.07 -26.91 12.64
C GLU A 163 10.10 -27.96 13.77
N GLY A 164 9.52 -27.66 14.94
CA GLY A 164 9.45 -28.54 16.08
C GLY A 164 8.52 -29.77 15.88
N PRO A 165 8.67 -30.80 16.73
CA PRO A 165 7.89 -32.04 16.62
C PRO A 165 6.40 -31.82 16.91
N GLU A 166 6.06 -30.94 17.87
CA GLU A 166 4.68 -30.65 18.26
C GLU A 166 3.87 -30.07 17.10
N VAL A 167 4.35 -28.98 16.48
CA VAL A 167 3.70 -28.35 15.32
C VAL A 167 3.66 -29.32 14.14
N THR A 168 4.74 -30.10 13.93
CA THR A 168 4.77 -31.07 12.84
C THR A 168 3.69 -32.14 12.98
N GLU A 169 3.47 -32.64 14.21
CA GLU A 169 2.44 -33.64 14.47
C GLU A 169 1.03 -33.04 14.40
N GLU A 170 0.84 -31.82 14.90
CA GLU A 170 -0.42 -31.08 14.73
C GLU A 170 -0.78 -30.92 13.25
N LEU A 171 0.17 -30.47 12.43
CA LEU A 171 -0.03 -30.25 10.99
C LEU A 171 -0.26 -31.57 10.23
N ARG A 172 0.37 -32.67 10.67
CA ARG A 172 0.11 -34.00 10.14
C ARG A 172 -1.33 -34.43 10.45
N SER A 173 -1.75 -34.31 11.70
CA SER A 173 -3.12 -34.64 12.14
C SER A 173 -4.17 -33.82 11.35
N GLN A 174 -3.96 -32.51 11.20
CA GLN A 174 -4.84 -31.64 10.40
C GLN A 174 -4.88 -32.02 8.91
N ALA A 175 -3.77 -32.49 8.33
CA ALA A 175 -3.73 -32.93 6.95
C ALA A 175 -4.53 -34.22 6.75
N MET A 176 -4.43 -35.16 7.69
CA MET A 176 -5.14 -36.46 7.67
C MET A 176 -6.64 -36.32 7.95
N ALA A 177 -7.06 -35.33 8.76
CA ALA A 177 -8.46 -35.12 9.13
C ALA A 177 -9.36 -34.61 7.98
N LYS A 178 -8.79 -34.14 6.87
CA LYS A 178 -9.57 -33.67 5.71
C LYS A 178 -9.99 -34.87 4.83
N GLU A 179 -11.19 -35.40 5.07
CA GLU A 179 -11.78 -36.60 4.43
C GLU A 179 -11.59 -36.72 2.91
N HIS A 180 -11.66 -35.62 2.16
CA HIS A 180 -11.49 -35.62 0.70
C HIS A 180 -10.02 -35.61 0.22
N ALA A 181 -9.07 -35.22 1.08
CA ALA A 181 -7.65 -35.20 0.76
C ALA A 181 -6.92 -36.45 1.31
N ALA A 182 -7.43 -37.05 2.38
CA ALA A 182 -6.77 -38.15 3.09
C ALA A 182 -6.69 -39.47 2.29
N ARG A 183 -7.56 -39.68 1.30
CA ARG A 183 -7.62 -40.94 0.53
C ARG A 183 -6.38 -41.20 -0.34
N ASP A 184 -5.65 -40.16 -0.73
CA ASP A 184 -4.46 -40.25 -1.61
C ASP A 184 -3.20 -39.58 -1.04
N LEU A 185 -3.23 -39.11 0.23
CA LEU A 185 -2.11 -38.40 0.86
C LEU A 185 -1.17 -39.38 1.59
N HIS A 186 -0.25 -40.00 0.84
CA HIS A 186 0.80 -40.85 1.40
C HIS A 186 2.21 -40.42 0.95
N GLY A 187 3.23 -40.80 1.71
CA GLY A 187 4.64 -40.55 1.40
C GLY A 187 4.95 -39.07 1.08
N ALA A 188 5.61 -38.83 -0.06
CA ALA A 188 6.02 -37.50 -0.50
C ALA A 188 4.86 -36.50 -0.71
N ALA A 189 3.64 -36.98 -0.98
CA ALA A 189 2.48 -36.10 -1.12
C ALA A 189 2.05 -35.51 0.24
N LEU A 190 2.08 -36.34 1.29
CA LEU A 190 1.79 -35.92 2.65
C LEU A 190 2.85 -34.95 3.17
N GLU A 191 4.13 -35.24 2.95
CA GLU A 191 5.23 -34.35 3.35
C GLU A 191 5.15 -32.98 2.67
N ASN A 192 4.84 -32.95 1.37
CA ASN A 192 4.63 -31.70 0.65
C ASN A 192 3.43 -30.91 1.19
N GLN A 193 2.35 -31.60 1.59
CA GLN A 193 1.18 -30.96 2.18
C GLN A 193 1.51 -30.40 3.57
N ILE A 194 2.24 -31.13 4.40
CA ILE A 194 2.73 -30.67 5.70
C ILE A 194 3.61 -29.44 5.53
N ARG A 195 4.56 -29.45 4.57
CA ARG A 195 5.41 -28.29 4.27
C ARG A 195 4.60 -27.06 3.86
N LYS A 196 3.60 -27.22 3.00
CA LYS A 196 2.70 -26.12 2.61
C LYS A 196 1.89 -25.60 3.80
N ASN A 197 1.38 -26.49 4.64
CA ASN A 197 0.64 -26.12 5.84
C ASN A 197 1.56 -25.40 6.84
N ARG A 198 2.81 -25.82 7.01
CA ARG A 198 3.81 -25.18 7.88
C ARG A 198 4.10 -23.75 7.46
N VAL A 199 4.31 -23.51 6.16
CA VAL A 199 4.50 -22.15 5.63
C VAL A 199 3.29 -21.25 5.97
N ARG A 200 2.07 -21.78 5.87
CA ARG A 200 0.85 -21.03 6.22
C ARG A 200 0.74 -20.81 7.73
N TRP A 201 1.03 -21.84 8.53
CA TRP A 201 1.02 -21.78 9.98
C TRP A 201 1.99 -20.69 10.48
N LEU A 202 3.24 -20.74 10.01
CA LEU A 202 4.27 -19.77 10.36
C LEU A 202 3.84 -18.35 10.01
N ARG A 203 3.32 -18.16 8.79
CA ARG A 203 2.81 -16.85 8.35
C ARG A 203 1.69 -16.33 9.24
N ASN A 204 0.75 -17.19 9.63
CA ASN A 204 -0.37 -16.81 10.49
C ASN A 204 0.12 -16.43 11.90
N GLU A 205 1.01 -17.23 12.49
CA GLU A 205 1.58 -16.98 13.81
C GLU A 205 2.35 -15.66 13.85
N LEU A 206 3.22 -15.42 12.86
CA LEU A 206 3.99 -14.18 12.77
C LEU A 206 3.09 -12.96 12.50
N THR A 207 2.03 -13.12 11.70
CA THR A 207 1.04 -12.06 11.48
C THR A 207 0.33 -11.70 12.78
N GLU A 208 -0.12 -12.69 13.57
CA GLU A 208 -0.78 -12.43 14.86
C GLU A 208 0.19 -11.90 15.93
N ALA A 209 1.44 -12.36 15.93
CA ALA A 209 2.50 -11.82 16.80
C ALA A 209 2.72 -10.32 16.53
N GLY A 210 2.89 -9.94 15.25
CA GLY A 210 3.03 -8.55 14.85
C GLY A 210 1.81 -7.69 15.22
N LYS A 211 0.59 -8.21 15.04
CA LYS A 211 -0.65 -7.51 15.42
C LYS A 211 -0.77 -7.32 16.93
N ARG A 212 -0.39 -8.34 17.70
CA ARG A 212 -0.40 -8.29 19.17
C ARG A 212 0.57 -7.22 19.66
N ARG A 213 1.82 -7.25 19.16
CA ARG A 213 2.85 -6.31 19.58
C ARG A 213 2.52 -4.87 19.17
N ALA A 214 1.98 -4.66 17.98
CA ALA A 214 1.50 -3.34 17.56
C ALA A 214 0.49 -2.77 18.56
N ARG A 215 -0.53 -3.57 18.94
CA ARG A 215 -1.56 -3.15 19.90
C ARG A 215 -1.00 -2.85 21.29
N GLU A 216 -0.08 -3.68 21.79
CA GLU A 216 0.59 -3.45 23.08
C GLU A 216 1.31 -2.10 23.14
N LEU A 217 1.93 -1.69 22.03
CA LEU A 217 2.65 -0.42 21.93
C LEU A 217 1.76 0.75 21.45
N GLY A 218 0.47 0.49 21.20
CA GLY A 218 -0.53 1.50 20.83
C GLY A 218 -0.62 1.82 19.33
N TRP A 219 -0.03 1.00 18.47
CA TRP A 219 -0.24 1.06 17.02
C TRP A 219 -1.39 0.14 16.57
N PRO A 220 -2.21 0.57 15.60
CA PRO A 220 -3.36 -0.21 15.15
C PRO A 220 -2.98 -1.49 14.40
N ASN A 221 -1.80 -1.54 13.76
CA ASN A 221 -1.39 -2.65 12.93
C ASN A 221 0.14 -2.75 12.80
N THR A 222 0.62 -3.87 12.27
CA THR A 222 2.07 -4.14 12.14
C THR A 222 2.77 -3.17 11.19
N TYR A 223 2.09 -2.67 10.16
CA TYR A 223 2.62 -1.65 9.26
C TYR A 223 2.99 -0.36 10.00
N THR A 224 2.06 0.21 10.76
CA THR A 224 2.28 1.44 11.54
C THR A 224 3.31 1.26 12.64
N LEU A 225 3.35 0.08 13.29
CA LEU A 225 4.43 -0.31 14.21
C LEU A 225 5.80 -0.25 13.53
N THR A 226 5.97 -0.95 12.40
CA THR A 226 7.28 -1.05 11.74
C THR A 226 7.74 0.29 11.17
N LYS A 227 6.83 1.11 10.64
CA LYS A 227 7.14 2.50 10.24
C LYS A 227 7.54 3.37 11.43
N GLY A 228 6.83 3.29 12.56
CA GLY A 228 7.19 4.01 13.78
C GLY A 228 8.54 3.60 14.36
N LEU A 229 8.85 2.30 14.31
CA LEU A 229 10.15 1.75 14.73
C LEU A 229 11.28 2.26 13.85
N ALA A 230 11.09 2.25 12.52
CA ALA A 230 12.05 2.78 11.57
C ALA A 230 12.34 4.27 11.77
N GLU A 231 11.31 5.09 12.02
CA GLU A 231 11.49 6.51 12.33
C GLU A 231 12.29 6.73 13.63
N SER A 232 12.02 5.92 14.65
CA SER A 232 12.75 6.00 15.93
C SER A 232 14.24 5.68 15.73
N LEU A 233 14.54 4.63 14.96
CA LEU A 233 15.90 4.23 14.63
C LEU A 233 16.60 5.27 13.75
N LEU A 234 15.93 5.87 12.76
CA LEU A 234 16.48 6.97 11.96
C LEU A 234 16.84 8.17 12.83
N THR A 235 15.93 8.56 13.73
CA THR A 235 16.16 9.70 14.63
C THR A 235 17.35 9.44 15.55
N LYS A 236 17.48 8.22 16.07
CA LYS A 236 18.53 7.83 17.02
C LYS A 236 19.89 7.64 16.33
N LEU A 237 19.95 6.77 15.34
CA LEU A 237 21.17 6.33 14.67
C LEU A 237 21.65 7.31 13.59
N GLY A 238 20.75 8.17 13.10
CA GLY A 238 21.03 9.16 12.05
C GLY A 238 21.35 10.56 12.55
N THR A 239 21.62 10.71 13.85
CA THR A 239 22.03 11.99 14.43
C THR A 239 23.22 12.57 13.68
N GLY A 240 23.13 13.83 13.25
CA GLY A 240 24.17 14.54 12.49
C GLY A 240 24.12 14.32 10.97
N LEU A 241 23.26 13.42 10.47
CA LEU A 241 23.06 13.22 9.03
C LEU A 241 21.89 14.07 8.50
N PRO A 242 21.93 14.48 7.22
CA PRO A 242 20.85 15.21 6.53
C PRO A 242 19.64 14.30 6.23
N ILE A 243 18.81 14.05 7.23
CA ILE A 243 17.68 13.13 7.12
C ILE A 243 16.36 13.85 7.35
N ALA A 244 15.44 13.70 6.41
CA ALA A 244 14.04 14.06 6.58
C ALA A 244 13.13 12.84 6.47
N VAL A 245 12.20 12.72 7.41
CA VAL A 245 11.11 11.75 7.38
C VAL A 245 9.87 12.40 6.79
N VAL A 246 9.32 11.80 5.74
CA VAL A 246 8.10 12.28 5.07
C VAL A 246 6.93 11.36 5.42
N ARG A 247 5.89 11.93 6.03
CA ARG A 247 4.69 11.24 6.49
C ARG A 247 3.49 11.67 5.64
N PRO A 248 3.17 10.99 4.53
CA PRO A 248 1.91 11.22 3.85
C PRO A 248 0.72 10.64 4.63
N ALA A 249 -0.43 11.29 4.47
CA ALA A 249 -1.74 10.77 4.85
C ALA A 249 -2.23 9.68 3.86
N ILE A 250 -3.55 9.45 3.75
CA ILE A 250 -4.08 8.46 2.80
C ILE A 250 -3.91 9.00 1.38
N VAL A 251 -2.95 8.44 0.65
CA VAL A 251 -2.64 8.87 -0.72
C VAL A 251 -3.70 8.36 -1.68
N GLU A 252 -4.30 9.28 -2.42
CA GLU A 252 -5.39 9.01 -3.35
C GLU A 252 -5.14 9.63 -4.73
N SER A 253 -6.14 9.53 -5.60
CA SER A 253 -6.02 9.84 -7.03
C SER A 253 -5.45 11.23 -7.30
N SER A 254 -4.67 11.35 -8.37
CA SER A 254 -4.08 12.64 -8.75
C SER A 254 -5.12 13.67 -9.17
N THR A 255 -4.87 14.93 -8.83
CA THR A 255 -5.68 16.06 -9.31
C THR A 255 -5.31 16.48 -10.74
N ALA A 256 -4.03 16.37 -11.10
CA ALA A 256 -3.47 16.86 -12.35
C ALA A 256 -2.34 15.98 -12.90
N GLN A 257 -1.36 15.58 -12.06
CA GLN A 257 -0.16 14.86 -12.54
C GLN A 257 -0.10 13.40 -12.04
N PRO A 258 0.36 12.43 -12.85
CA PRO A 258 0.83 12.54 -14.25
C PRO A 258 -0.29 12.93 -15.23
N PHE A 259 -1.53 12.55 -14.94
CA PHE A 259 -2.75 13.02 -15.57
C PHE A 259 -3.86 12.97 -14.53
N ARG A 260 -4.95 13.71 -14.74
CA ARG A 260 -6.08 13.80 -13.80
C ARG A 260 -6.73 12.43 -13.55
N GLY A 261 -6.85 12.04 -12.28
CA GLY A 261 -7.48 10.78 -11.88
C GLY A 261 -6.61 9.53 -12.09
N TRP A 262 -5.28 9.66 -12.12
CA TRP A 262 -4.39 8.51 -12.03
C TRP A 262 -4.45 7.91 -10.62
N ASN A 263 -4.51 6.58 -10.54
CA ASN A 263 -4.47 5.82 -9.31
C ASN A 263 -3.89 4.43 -9.61
N GLU A 264 -3.30 3.79 -8.61
CA GLU A 264 -2.67 2.48 -8.75
C GLU A 264 -2.99 1.56 -7.58
N GLY A 265 -3.38 0.32 -7.92
CA GLY A 265 -3.63 -0.73 -6.95
C GLY A 265 -4.94 -0.59 -6.15
N ILE A 266 -5.09 -1.46 -5.15
CA ILE A 266 -6.20 -1.42 -4.19
C ILE A 266 -5.73 -0.62 -2.98
N ASN A 267 -6.08 0.66 -2.95
CA ASN A 267 -5.75 1.55 -1.85
C ASN A 267 -6.80 1.49 -0.72
N THR A 268 -6.50 2.15 0.39
CA THR A 268 -7.29 2.18 1.63
C THR A 268 -8.72 2.66 1.41
N SER A 269 -8.93 3.78 0.70
CA SER A 269 -10.29 4.30 0.51
C SER A 269 -11.09 3.52 -0.53
N ALA A 270 -10.44 2.86 -1.50
CA ALA A 270 -11.11 2.19 -2.58
C ALA A 270 -12.03 1.06 -2.13
N ALA A 271 -11.60 0.27 -1.14
CA ALA A 271 -12.40 -0.83 -0.62
C ALA A 271 -13.65 -0.32 0.13
N LEU A 272 -13.50 0.77 0.90
CA LEU A 272 -14.62 1.44 1.58
C LEU A 272 -15.57 2.09 0.56
N SER A 273 -15.02 2.83 -0.40
CA SER A 273 -15.78 3.46 -1.47
C SER A 273 -16.57 2.43 -2.30
N TYR A 274 -15.92 1.34 -2.72
CA TYR A 274 -16.57 0.24 -3.42
C TYR A 274 -17.74 -0.32 -2.60
N LEU A 275 -17.53 -0.56 -1.30
CA LEU A 275 -18.54 -1.04 -0.39
C LEU A 275 -19.75 -0.08 -0.31
N LEU A 276 -19.51 1.22 -0.19
CA LEU A 276 -20.56 2.25 -0.16
C LEU A 276 -21.33 2.34 -1.49
N GLY A 277 -20.74 1.87 -2.59
CA GLY A 277 -21.41 1.74 -3.88
C GLY A 277 -22.32 0.50 -4.03
N THR A 278 -22.36 -0.38 -3.03
CA THR A 278 -23.18 -1.62 -2.99
C THR A 278 -24.46 -1.42 -2.16
N TYR A 279 -25.18 -2.52 -1.85
CA TYR A 279 -26.34 -2.50 -0.95
C TYR A 279 -25.97 -2.30 0.53
N PHE A 280 -24.69 -2.12 0.86
CA PHE A 280 -24.23 -1.84 2.21
C PHE A 280 -24.64 -0.44 2.66
N ARG A 281 -25.53 -0.39 3.67
CA ARG A 281 -26.20 0.87 4.07
C ARG A 281 -25.63 1.55 5.30
N GLN A 282 -24.96 0.83 6.19
CA GLN A 282 -24.62 1.36 7.51
C GLN A 282 -23.12 1.24 7.75
N LEU A 283 -22.39 2.34 7.57
CA LEU A 283 -20.96 2.38 7.86
C LEU A 283 -20.76 2.79 9.32
N PRO A 284 -20.16 1.92 10.17
CA PRO A 284 -19.78 2.34 11.51
C PRO A 284 -18.68 3.40 11.40
N SER A 285 -19.00 4.63 11.79
CA SER A 285 -18.08 5.76 11.69
C SER A 285 -18.43 6.84 12.72
N ASN A 286 -17.47 7.72 12.98
CA ASN A 286 -17.68 8.94 13.76
C ASN A 286 -17.82 10.10 12.77
N GLU A 287 -18.97 10.77 12.75
CA GLU A 287 -19.26 11.82 11.77
C GLU A 287 -18.23 12.97 11.77
N ARG A 288 -17.62 13.25 12.93
CA ARG A 288 -16.63 14.34 13.10
C ARG A 288 -15.20 13.91 12.83
N LYS A 289 -14.96 12.60 12.71
CA LYS A 289 -13.64 12.04 12.44
C LYS A 289 -13.15 12.55 11.09
N ARG A 290 -11.99 13.20 11.08
CA ARG A 290 -11.32 13.61 9.85
C ARG A 290 -10.75 12.39 9.13
N LEU A 291 -11.10 12.23 7.86
CA LEU A 291 -10.49 11.26 6.96
C LEU A 291 -9.41 11.99 6.16
N ASP A 292 -8.16 11.84 6.58
CA ASP A 292 -7.06 12.58 5.97
C ASP A 292 -6.65 11.92 4.64
N VAL A 293 -7.22 12.46 3.56
CA VAL A 293 -6.93 12.10 2.18
C VAL A 293 -6.01 13.17 1.58
N ILE A 294 -5.03 12.74 0.81
CA ILE A 294 -4.15 13.62 0.05
C ILE A 294 -3.96 13.12 -1.38
N PRO A 295 -4.12 13.98 -2.41
CA PRO A 295 -3.81 13.60 -3.78
C PRO A 295 -2.33 13.22 -3.97
N VAL A 296 -2.05 12.18 -4.75
CA VAL A 296 -0.70 11.67 -4.99
C VAL A 296 0.25 12.70 -5.63
N ASP A 297 -0.27 13.61 -6.45
CA ASP A 297 0.52 14.71 -7.02
C ASP A 297 0.85 15.81 -6.01
N ALA A 298 0.02 16.03 -5.00
CA ALA A 298 0.39 16.88 -3.87
C ALA A 298 1.50 16.24 -3.03
N VAL A 299 1.45 14.92 -2.83
CA VAL A 299 2.52 14.16 -2.16
C VAL A 299 3.83 14.28 -2.93
N TYR A 300 3.80 14.08 -4.25
CA TYR A 300 4.96 14.23 -5.13
C TYR A 300 5.58 15.62 -5.02
N ARG A 301 4.77 16.69 -5.17
CA ARG A 301 5.25 18.08 -5.05
C ARG A 301 5.90 18.34 -3.68
N GLY A 302 5.26 17.88 -2.61
CA GLY A 302 5.81 17.97 -1.25
C GLY A 302 7.16 17.27 -1.13
N MET A 303 7.27 16.03 -1.61
CA MET A 303 8.53 15.29 -1.61
C MET A 303 9.62 15.98 -2.44
N THR A 304 9.29 16.59 -3.58
CA THR A 304 10.25 17.35 -4.39
C THR A 304 10.79 18.57 -3.64
N LEU A 305 9.92 19.32 -2.95
CA LEU A 305 10.35 20.45 -2.12
C LEU A 305 11.26 20.00 -0.97
N ILE A 306 10.90 18.91 -0.31
CA ILE A 306 11.67 18.35 0.79
C ILE A 306 13.03 17.85 0.31
N ALA A 307 13.07 17.17 -0.85
CA ALA A 307 14.30 16.73 -1.48
C ALA A 307 15.26 17.91 -1.71
N ALA A 308 14.76 19.00 -2.31
CA ALA A 308 15.54 20.22 -2.50
C ALA A 308 16.02 20.81 -1.15
N ALA A 309 15.16 20.85 -0.14
CA ALA A 309 15.54 21.35 1.19
C ALA A 309 16.61 20.48 1.89
N ILE A 310 16.62 19.17 1.65
CA ILE A 310 17.66 18.27 2.17
C ILE A 310 19.00 18.57 1.51
N ILE A 311 19.03 18.67 0.18
CA ILE A 311 20.24 18.98 -0.59
C ILE A 311 20.84 20.32 -0.13
N GLU A 312 20.00 21.33 0.04
CA GLU A 312 20.36 22.67 0.52
C GLU A 312 20.60 22.75 2.05
N ARG A 313 20.54 21.63 2.78
CA ARG A 313 20.77 21.55 4.24
C ARG A 313 19.90 22.50 5.07
N ARG A 314 18.69 22.76 4.59
CA ARG A 314 17.69 23.66 5.21
C ARG A 314 16.39 22.94 5.59
N HIS A 315 16.45 21.61 5.68
CA HIS A 315 15.31 20.78 5.96
C HIS A 315 14.99 20.71 7.46
N ASP A 316 13.71 20.61 7.79
CA ASP A 316 13.23 20.06 9.05
C ASP A 316 13.34 18.52 9.07
N HIS A 317 13.30 17.94 10.27
CA HIS A 317 13.44 16.48 10.42
C HIS A 317 12.20 15.68 9.99
N VAL A 318 11.01 16.27 10.12
CA VAL A 318 9.74 15.59 9.82
C VAL A 318 8.85 16.51 9.01
N TYR A 319 8.25 15.97 7.97
CA TYR A 319 7.24 16.63 7.16
C TYR A 319 6.00 15.76 7.08
N GLN A 320 4.85 16.30 7.44
CA GLN A 320 3.56 15.66 7.18
C GLN A 320 2.99 16.21 5.88
N LEU A 321 2.50 15.31 5.03
CA LEU A 321 1.79 15.66 3.80
C LEU A 321 0.34 15.25 4.00
N ALA A 322 -0.48 16.20 4.45
CA ALA A 322 -1.79 15.96 5.01
C ALA A 322 -2.76 17.14 4.73
N THR A 323 -4.05 16.89 4.90
CA THR A 323 -5.12 17.88 4.67
C THR A 323 -5.97 18.18 5.90
N SER A 324 -5.91 17.36 6.96
CA SER A 324 -6.85 17.47 8.10
C SER A 324 -6.83 18.82 8.83
N VAL A 325 -5.68 19.50 8.94
CA VAL A 325 -5.62 20.82 9.58
C VAL A 325 -5.94 21.95 8.61
N THR A 326 -5.56 21.82 7.33
CA THR A 326 -5.59 22.92 6.36
C THR A 326 -6.89 22.96 5.56
N ASN A 327 -7.46 21.79 5.24
CA ASN A 327 -8.68 21.63 4.47
C ASN A 327 -9.37 20.30 4.82
N PRO A 328 -9.98 20.18 6.03
CA PRO A 328 -10.52 18.91 6.52
C PRO A 328 -11.67 18.37 5.67
N CYS A 329 -11.63 17.07 5.38
CA CYS A 329 -12.77 16.28 4.92
C CYS A 329 -13.12 15.24 6.00
N ASP A 330 -14.25 15.39 6.66
CA ASP A 330 -14.70 14.45 7.67
C ASP A 330 -15.39 13.21 7.05
N MET A 331 -15.60 12.18 7.88
CA MET A 331 -16.25 10.95 7.46
C MET A 331 -17.69 11.21 6.99
N ARG A 332 -18.43 12.13 7.60
CA ARG A 332 -19.79 12.48 7.17
C ARG A 332 -19.80 12.99 5.74
N ARG A 333 -18.90 13.95 5.43
CA ARG A 333 -18.75 14.56 4.12
C ARG A 333 -18.22 13.58 3.09
N SER A 334 -17.22 12.76 3.43
CA SER A 334 -16.69 11.76 2.49
C SER A 334 -17.71 10.68 2.14
N ILE A 335 -18.54 10.22 3.09
CA ILE A 335 -19.65 9.29 2.82
C ILE A 335 -20.71 9.96 1.92
N GLU A 336 -21.09 11.21 2.22
CA GLU A 336 -22.04 11.98 1.41
C GLU A 336 -21.54 12.11 -0.04
N LEU A 337 -20.30 12.58 -0.23
CA LEU A 337 -19.69 12.78 -1.55
C LEU A 337 -19.54 11.47 -2.31
N THR A 338 -19.14 10.38 -1.63
CA THR A 338 -19.09 9.03 -2.22
C THR A 338 -20.47 8.61 -2.72
N SER A 339 -21.51 8.78 -1.91
CA SER A 339 -22.89 8.44 -2.27
C SER A 339 -23.37 9.26 -3.48
N LEU A 340 -23.12 10.57 -3.48
CA LEU A 340 -23.44 11.45 -4.60
C LEU A 340 -22.73 11.06 -5.89
N ALA A 341 -21.45 10.68 -5.82
CA ALA A 341 -20.69 10.22 -6.96
C ALA A 341 -21.24 8.89 -7.53
N HIS A 342 -21.60 7.95 -6.66
CA HIS A 342 -22.26 6.72 -7.09
C HIS A 342 -23.61 7.02 -7.74
N ARG A 343 -24.42 7.91 -7.17
CA ARG A 343 -25.70 8.34 -7.78
C ARG A 343 -25.49 8.97 -9.15
N LYS A 344 -24.51 9.87 -9.30
CA LYS A 344 -24.16 10.49 -10.60
C LYS A 344 -23.85 9.42 -11.64
N HIS A 345 -23.09 8.39 -11.27
CA HIS A 345 -22.75 7.29 -12.17
C HIS A 345 -23.96 6.41 -12.52
N TYR A 346 -24.74 5.97 -11.53
CA TYR A 346 -25.88 5.07 -11.76
C TYR A 346 -27.05 5.74 -12.49
N ARG A 347 -27.23 7.07 -12.36
CA ARG A 347 -28.22 7.83 -13.15
C ARG A 347 -27.91 7.82 -14.65
N ALA A 348 -26.65 7.65 -15.02
CA ALA A 348 -26.22 7.59 -16.42
C ALA A 348 -26.34 6.17 -17.02
N GLN A 349 -26.83 5.19 -16.26
CA GLN A 349 -26.94 3.79 -16.68
C GLN A 349 -28.40 3.35 -16.74
N GLU A 350 -28.73 2.52 -17.72
CA GLU A 350 -30.06 1.93 -17.87
C GLU A 350 -30.12 0.58 -17.16
N GLY A 351 -31.22 0.33 -16.43
CA GLY A 351 -31.48 -0.98 -15.80
C GLY A 351 -32.07 -0.89 -14.39
N MET A 352 -32.89 -1.88 -14.05
CA MET A 352 -33.57 -1.97 -12.75
C MET A 352 -32.58 -2.05 -11.57
N GLU A 353 -31.42 -2.70 -11.76
CA GLU A 353 -30.39 -2.80 -10.72
C GLU A 353 -29.84 -1.43 -10.34
N PHE A 354 -29.54 -0.56 -11.32
CA PHE A 354 -29.01 0.78 -11.06
C PHE A 354 -30.06 1.68 -10.41
N TRP A 355 -31.32 1.57 -10.85
CA TRP A 355 -32.43 2.25 -10.20
C TRP A 355 -32.61 1.83 -8.74
N LEU A 356 -32.44 0.53 -8.43
CA LEU A 356 -32.44 0.06 -7.05
C LEU A 356 -31.28 0.68 -6.29
N ARG A 357 -30.05 0.63 -6.80
CA ARG A 357 -28.86 1.23 -6.15
C ARG A 357 -29.01 2.72 -5.84
N LEU A 358 -29.72 3.49 -6.67
CA LEU A 358 -30.04 4.91 -6.40
C LEU A 358 -30.84 5.15 -5.11
N ARG A 359 -31.48 4.12 -4.55
CA ARG A 359 -32.27 4.19 -3.30
C ARG A 359 -31.54 3.64 -2.08
N PHE A 360 -30.29 3.18 -2.24
CA PHE A 360 -29.49 2.56 -1.18
C PHE A 360 -28.26 3.40 -0.86
N ASP A 361 -28.47 4.63 -0.44
CA ASP A 361 -27.37 5.44 0.08
C ASP A 361 -26.90 4.92 1.42
N ALA A 362 -25.58 4.92 1.58
CA ALA A 362 -24.97 4.63 2.85
C ALA A 362 -25.17 5.79 3.82
N ILE A 363 -25.44 5.47 5.08
CA ILE A 363 -25.54 6.41 6.17
C ILE A 363 -24.43 6.11 7.20
N PRO A 364 -23.76 7.14 7.74
CA PRO A 364 -22.91 6.96 8.89
C PRO A 364 -23.78 6.51 10.08
N VAL A 365 -23.29 5.54 10.85
CA VAL A 365 -23.95 5.10 12.08
C VAL A 365 -22.93 4.91 13.20
N THR A 366 -23.38 5.02 14.45
CA THR A 366 -22.53 4.65 15.60
C THR A 366 -22.25 3.14 15.59
N LYS A 367 -21.15 2.74 16.24
CA LYS A 367 -20.77 1.33 16.34
C LYS A 367 -21.86 0.50 17.02
N GLU A 368 -22.50 1.04 18.06
CA GLU A 368 -23.57 0.37 18.80
C GLU A 368 -24.79 0.13 17.90
N ARG A 369 -25.14 1.11 17.06
CA ARG A 369 -26.23 0.96 16.10
C ARG A 369 -25.89 -0.07 15.03
N TYR A 370 -24.66 -0.07 14.52
CA TYR A 370 -24.19 -1.07 13.56
C TYR A 370 -24.29 -2.49 14.13
N VAL A 371 -23.78 -2.72 15.35
CA VAL A 371 -23.82 -4.01 16.03
C VAL A 371 -25.25 -4.44 16.37
N ARG A 372 -26.16 -3.51 16.68
CA ARG A 372 -27.55 -3.81 17.04
C ARG A 372 -28.45 -4.04 15.83
N MET A 373 -28.31 -3.23 14.78
CA MET A 373 -29.27 -3.17 13.67
C MET A 373 -28.77 -3.82 12.38
N SER A 374 -27.45 -3.93 12.18
CA SER A 374 -26.87 -4.41 10.91
C SER A 374 -26.21 -5.77 11.04
N ALA A 375 -25.33 -5.96 12.03
CA ALA A 375 -24.65 -7.24 12.23
C ALA A 375 -25.62 -8.43 12.43
N PRO A 376 -26.73 -8.31 13.19
CA PRO A 376 -27.67 -9.41 13.39
C PRO A 376 -28.53 -9.68 12.16
N ALA A 377 -28.89 -8.65 11.39
CA ALA A 377 -29.64 -8.80 10.14
C ALA A 377 -28.79 -9.48 9.06
N GLN A 378 -27.51 -9.12 8.92
CA GLN A 378 -26.55 -9.79 8.04
C GLN A 378 -26.35 -11.26 8.44
N ARG A 379 -26.20 -11.55 9.74
CA ARG A 379 -26.11 -12.92 10.28
C ARG A 379 -27.44 -13.70 10.15
N ALA A 380 -28.58 -13.03 10.23
CA ALA A 380 -29.90 -13.64 10.06
C ALA A 380 -30.17 -14.00 8.59
N ILE A 381 -29.76 -13.17 7.63
CA ILE A 381 -29.80 -13.48 6.20
C ILE A 381 -29.03 -14.79 5.92
N ILE A 382 -27.83 -14.94 6.51
CA ILE A 382 -27.06 -16.20 6.45
C ILE A 382 -27.87 -17.38 6.99
N LYS A 383 -28.38 -17.29 8.23
CA LYS A 383 -29.15 -18.39 8.84
C LYS A 383 -30.42 -18.74 8.07
N SER A 384 -31.03 -17.76 7.42
CA SER A 384 -32.24 -17.93 6.61
C SER A 384 -31.93 -18.63 5.29
N ILE A 385 -30.84 -18.22 4.62
CA ILE A 385 -30.34 -18.87 3.40
C ILE A 385 -29.86 -20.30 3.70
N GLN A 386 -29.17 -20.52 4.83
CA GLN A 386 -28.74 -21.86 5.29
C GLN A 386 -29.94 -22.77 5.58
N ARG A 387 -30.99 -22.26 6.24
CA ARG A 387 -32.24 -23.01 6.47
C ARG A 387 -32.99 -23.31 5.17
N ALA A 388 -33.13 -22.33 4.27
CA ALA A 388 -33.80 -22.51 2.99
C ALA A 388 -33.07 -23.50 2.07
N ALA A 389 -31.73 -23.51 2.12
CA ALA A 389 -30.92 -24.46 1.37
C ALA A 389 -30.92 -25.88 1.97
N ALA A 390 -31.17 -26.02 3.27
CA ALA A 390 -31.34 -27.34 3.92
C ALA A 390 -32.68 -28.00 3.57
N THR A 391 -33.66 -27.22 3.11
CA THR A 391 -35.02 -27.70 2.79
C THR A 391 -35.27 -28.01 1.31
N LEU A 392 -34.30 -27.79 0.41
CA LEU A 392 -34.45 -27.98 -1.05
C LEU A 392 -33.47 -29.04 -1.59
N PRO A 393 -33.94 -30.09 -2.29
CA PRO A 393 -33.11 -31.16 -2.83
C PRO A 393 -32.54 -30.81 -4.22
N LEU A 394 -31.92 -29.63 -4.36
CA LEU A 394 -31.30 -29.19 -5.62
C LEU A 394 -29.89 -28.65 -5.37
N LYS A 395 -28.97 -29.11 -6.24
CA LYS A 395 -27.54 -28.78 -6.38
C LYS A 395 -27.11 -27.59 -5.52
N LYS A 396 -26.39 -27.85 -4.41
CA LYS A 396 -25.81 -26.86 -3.49
C LYS A 396 -25.40 -25.60 -4.27
N MET A 397 -26.20 -24.53 -4.23
CA MET A 397 -25.68 -23.20 -4.57
C MET A 397 -24.42 -23.00 -3.72
N PRO A 398 -23.41 -22.25 -4.20
CA PRO A 398 -22.17 -22.11 -3.45
C PRO A 398 -22.39 -21.17 -2.24
N LEU A 399 -23.12 -21.66 -1.23
CA LEU A 399 -23.45 -21.03 0.05
C LEU A 399 -22.18 -20.55 0.77
N THR A 400 -21.09 -21.29 0.59
CA THR A 400 -19.76 -20.93 1.07
C THR A 400 -19.24 -19.61 0.52
N LYS A 401 -19.73 -19.11 -0.64
CA LYS A 401 -19.31 -17.80 -1.18
C LYS A 401 -19.96 -16.63 -0.45
N ALA A 402 -21.23 -16.76 -0.04
CA ALA A 402 -21.94 -15.70 0.68
C ALA A 402 -21.37 -15.51 2.09
N ASP A 403 -21.15 -16.60 2.83
CA ASP A 403 -20.53 -16.58 4.15
C ASP A 403 -19.10 -16.00 4.09
N ARG A 404 -18.29 -16.43 3.10
CA ARG A 404 -16.96 -15.89 2.86
C ARG A 404 -16.96 -14.40 2.49
N ASN A 405 -17.99 -13.91 1.81
CA ASN A 405 -18.09 -12.49 1.45
C ASN A 405 -18.43 -11.62 2.66
N LEU A 406 -19.25 -12.11 3.58
CA LEU A 406 -19.58 -11.39 4.83
C LEU A 406 -18.42 -11.40 5.82
N GLU A 407 -17.74 -12.53 5.99
CA GLU A 407 -16.51 -12.58 6.81
C GLU A 407 -15.42 -11.63 6.27
N ARG A 408 -15.28 -11.54 4.93
CA ARG A 408 -14.38 -10.57 4.30
C ARG A 408 -14.79 -9.14 4.62
N LEU A 409 -16.09 -8.85 4.62
CA LEU A 409 -16.62 -7.52 4.95
C LEU A 409 -16.39 -7.15 6.42
N GLU A 410 -16.70 -8.05 7.36
CA GLU A 410 -16.45 -7.83 8.79
C GLU A 410 -14.94 -7.56 9.02
N LYS A 411 -14.06 -8.40 8.46
CA LYS A 411 -12.61 -8.20 8.55
C LYS A 411 -12.14 -6.88 7.93
N LEU A 412 -12.75 -6.45 6.82
CA LEU A 412 -12.42 -5.18 6.17
C LEU A 412 -12.78 -4.00 7.08
N ILE A 413 -13.98 -4.04 7.70
CA ILE A 413 -14.43 -2.99 8.61
C ILE A 413 -13.55 -2.94 9.86
N GLU A 414 -13.26 -4.09 10.48
CA GLU A 414 -12.36 -4.17 11.64
C GLU A 414 -10.96 -3.62 11.32
N LEU A 415 -10.47 -3.91 10.11
CA LEU A 415 -9.17 -3.46 9.65
C LEU A 415 -9.10 -1.93 9.49
N PHE A 416 -10.17 -1.30 9.03
CA PHE A 416 -10.24 0.16 8.83
C PHE A 416 -10.73 0.94 10.05
N GLU A 417 -11.33 0.26 11.03
CA GLU A 417 -11.93 0.87 12.23
C GLU A 417 -11.03 1.92 12.92
N PRO A 418 -9.71 1.68 13.09
CA PRO A 418 -8.81 2.67 13.70
C PRO A 418 -8.72 3.99 12.92
N PHE A 419 -8.91 3.94 11.60
CA PHE A 419 -8.73 5.07 10.69
C PHE A 419 -10.02 5.83 10.41
N ILE A 420 -11.19 5.17 10.50
CA ILE A 420 -12.50 5.75 10.13
C ILE A 420 -13.45 5.96 11.31
N LEU A 421 -13.12 5.43 12.50
CA LEU A 421 -14.00 5.49 13.66
C LEU A 421 -13.25 5.89 14.95
N LEU A 422 -12.15 5.22 15.28
CA LEU A 422 -11.56 5.33 16.62
C LEU A 422 -10.67 6.56 16.84
N ASN A 423 -9.66 6.77 15.99
CA ASN A 423 -8.55 7.69 16.34
C ASN A 423 -8.66 9.06 15.66
N GLU A 424 -9.01 10.11 16.39
CA GLU A 424 -9.19 11.48 15.89
C GLU A 424 -7.87 12.24 15.72
N HIS A 425 -7.17 11.98 14.62
CA HIS A 425 -5.92 12.68 14.28
C HIS A 425 -6.14 13.99 13.51
N ASP A 426 -5.43 15.04 13.95
CA ASP A 426 -5.29 16.31 13.25
C ASP A 426 -3.82 16.52 12.87
N PHE A 427 -3.44 16.14 11.64
CA PHE A 427 -2.09 16.20 11.13
C PHE A 427 -1.72 17.61 10.66
N VAL A 428 -0.76 18.22 11.35
CA VAL A 428 -0.18 19.54 11.03
C VAL A 428 0.85 19.40 9.90
N ALA A 429 0.73 20.18 8.82
CA ALA A 429 1.65 20.12 7.67
C ALA A 429 2.43 21.45 7.46
N GLU A 430 2.80 22.12 8.55
CA GLU A 430 3.38 23.47 8.53
C GLU A 430 4.77 23.49 7.86
N ASN A 431 5.58 22.44 8.01
CA ASN A 431 6.94 22.43 7.48
C ASN A 431 6.97 22.40 5.94
N VAL A 432 6.09 21.63 5.28
CA VAL A 432 6.03 21.64 3.81
C VAL A 432 5.42 22.94 3.27
N GLU A 433 4.47 23.53 4.01
CA GLU A 433 3.90 24.84 3.65
C GLU A 433 4.95 25.95 3.69
N LYS A 434 5.85 25.95 4.68
CA LYS A 434 6.99 26.88 4.71
C LYS A 434 7.87 26.74 3.46
N LEU A 435 8.18 25.50 3.05
CA LEU A 435 8.96 25.26 1.84
C LEU A 435 8.23 25.77 0.58
N SER A 436 6.93 25.53 0.49
CA SER A 436 6.11 25.99 -0.63
C SER A 436 5.97 27.51 -0.67
N ALA A 437 5.85 28.17 0.48
CA ALA A 437 5.75 29.63 0.57
C ALA A 437 7.05 30.34 0.14
N ALA A 438 8.19 29.68 0.35
CA ALA A 438 9.50 30.17 -0.05
C ALA A 438 9.77 30.11 -1.57
N LEU A 439 8.91 29.43 -2.35
CA LEU A 439 9.05 29.38 -3.80
C LEU A 439 8.86 30.77 -4.43
N VAL A 440 9.70 31.06 -5.42
CA VAL A 440 9.51 32.21 -6.31
C VAL A 440 8.21 32.02 -7.13
N PRO A 441 7.51 33.10 -7.52
CA PRO A 441 6.20 33.01 -8.15
C PRO A 441 6.14 32.07 -9.37
N GLN A 442 7.20 32.02 -10.18
CA GLN A 442 7.28 31.21 -11.40
C GLN A 442 7.33 29.70 -11.11
N GLU A 443 7.82 29.30 -9.93
CA GLU A 443 7.96 27.89 -9.54
C GLU A 443 6.71 27.33 -8.85
N ARG A 444 5.85 28.22 -8.32
CA ARG A 444 4.66 27.83 -7.54
C ARG A 444 3.67 26.99 -8.33
N GLU A 445 3.53 27.24 -9.63
CA GLU A 445 2.64 26.45 -10.49
C GLU A 445 3.04 24.98 -10.54
N ASN A 446 4.34 24.72 -10.66
CA ASN A 446 4.90 23.39 -10.85
C ASN A 446 5.15 22.65 -9.52
N PHE A 447 5.67 23.37 -8.52
CA PHE A 447 6.16 22.76 -7.28
C PHE A 447 5.37 23.17 -6.03
N GLY A 448 4.44 24.12 -6.14
CA GLY A 448 3.66 24.59 -5.00
C GLY A 448 2.81 23.48 -4.37
N TYR A 449 2.92 23.38 -3.05
CA TYR A 449 2.09 22.52 -2.21
C TYR A 449 0.88 23.32 -1.72
N ASN A 450 -0.28 23.14 -2.35
CA ASN A 450 -1.50 23.91 -2.05
C ASN A 450 -2.72 23.00 -1.83
N THR A 451 -2.73 22.28 -0.70
CA THR A 451 -3.85 21.43 -0.32
C THR A 451 -5.08 22.21 0.14
N ALA A 452 -4.90 23.46 0.59
CA ALA A 452 -5.98 24.36 0.98
C ALA A 452 -6.96 24.68 -0.17
N SER A 453 -6.48 24.65 -1.42
CA SER A 453 -7.28 24.92 -2.61
C SER A 453 -8.12 23.75 -3.13
N LEU A 454 -7.99 22.56 -2.51
CA LEU A 454 -8.68 21.37 -2.98
C LEU A 454 -10.20 21.49 -2.79
N ASP A 455 -10.95 21.54 -3.89
CA ASP A 455 -12.41 21.43 -3.85
C ASP A 455 -12.80 19.95 -3.67
N TRP A 456 -13.21 19.60 -2.44
CA TRP A 456 -13.63 18.24 -2.12
C TRP A 456 -14.81 17.76 -2.96
N TRP A 457 -15.73 18.63 -3.39
CA TRP A 457 -16.84 18.21 -4.23
C TRP A 457 -16.36 17.75 -5.62
N ASP A 458 -15.56 18.59 -6.29
CA ASP A 458 -15.02 18.26 -7.62
C ASP A 458 -14.06 17.07 -7.53
N TYR A 459 -13.14 17.10 -6.57
CA TYR A 459 -12.18 16.04 -6.36
C TYR A 459 -12.87 14.69 -6.16
N TRP A 460 -13.86 14.60 -5.28
CA TRP A 460 -14.48 13.31 -4.97
C TRP A 460 -15.36 12.80 -6.12
N ILE A 461 -16.26 13.66 -6.63
CA ILE A 461 -17.30 13.26 -7.56
C ILE A 461 -16.77 13.14 -9.00
N ASN A 462 -15.87 14.02 -9.41
CA ASN A 462 -15.42 14.13 -10.80
C ASN A 462 -14.01 13.56 -11.03
N ILE A 463 -13.22 13.33 -9.97
CA ILE A 463 -11.85 12.80 -10.10
C ILE A 463 -11.74 11.43 -9.45
N HIS A 464 -11.84 11.38 -8.13
CA HIS A 464 -11.45 10.25 -7.31
C HIS A 464 -12.36 9.02 -7.51
N ILE A 465 -13.69 9.16 -7.38
CA ILE A 465 -14.61 8.03 -7.57
C ILE A 465 -14.57 7.51 -9.03
N PRO A 466 -14.58 8.36 -10.07
CA PRO A 466 -14.34 7.90 -11.44
C PRO A 466 -13.00 7.18 -11.62
N ALA A 467 -11.91 7.69 -11.01
CA ALA A 467 -10.60 7.05 -11.04
C ALA A 467 -10.64 5.66 -10.38
N LEU A 468 -11.25 5.52 -9.21
CA LEU A 468 -11.41 4.22 -8.54
C LEU A 468 -12.18 3.21 -9.39
N ARG A 469 -13.24 3.65 -10.08
CA ARG A 469 -14.00 2.80 -11.02
C ARG A 469 -13.17 2.32 -12.20
N LYS A 470 -12.21 3.13 -12.66
CA LYS A 470 -11.30 2.79 -13.75
C LYS A 470 -10.16 1.89 -13.30
N TRP A 471 -9.50 2.22 -12.19
CA TRP A 471 -8.21 1.65 -11.80
C TRP A 471 -8.27 0.62 -10.68
N THR A 472 -9.32 0.60 -9.87
CA THR A 472 -9.32 -0.17 -8.62
C THR A 472 -10.50 -1.12 -8.47
N TYR A 473 -11.72 -0.68 -8.77
CA TYR A 473 -12.91 -1.54 -8.66
C TYR A 473 -12.82 -2.82 -9.51
N PRO A 474 -12.30 -2.78 -10.76
CA PRO A 474 -12.10 -4.01 -11.51
C PRO A 474 -11.20 -5.00 -10.77
N LEU A 475 -10.12 -4.53 -10.12
CA LEU A 475 -9.21 -5.37 -9.35
C LEU A 475 -9.90 -6.00 -8.13
N ILE A 476 -10.74 -5.24 -7.42
CA ILE A 476 -11.55 -5.74 -6.29
C ILE A 476 -12.52 -6.84 -6.77
N GLU A 477 -13.09 -6.68 -7.96
CA GLU A 477 -13.99 -7.64 -8.60
C GLU A 477 -13.26 -8.84 -9.22
N GLY A 478 -11.92 -8.85 -9.21
CA GLY A 478 -11.10 -9.89 -9.85
C GLY A 478 -11.07 -9.81 -11.37
N ARG A 479 -11.44 -8.65 -11.94
CA ARG A 479 -11.37 -8.35 -13.37
C ARG A 479 -10.04 -7.65 -13.69
N PRO A 480 -9.42 -7.92 -14.85
CA PRO A 480 -8.27 -7.16 -15.29
C PRO A 480 -8.65 -5.69 -15.57
N LEU A 481 -7.68 -4.80 -15.46
CA LEU A 481 -7.82 -3.43 -15.95
C LEU A 481 -7.96 -3.43 -17.48
N GLU A 482 -8.52 -2.34 -18.00
CA GLU A 482 -8.63 -2.14 -19.45
C GLU A 482 -7.25 -2.31 -20.10
N ALA A 483 -7.20 -3.19 -21.11
CA ALA A 483 -5.95 -3.54 -21.76
C ALA A 483 -5.44 -2.31 -22.52
N ARG A 484 -4.19 -1.93 -22.21
CA ARG A 484 -3.47 -0.85 -22.89
C ARG A 484 -2.37 -1.47 -23.74
N ALA A 485 -2.20 -0.98 -24.97
CA ALA A 485 -1.07 -1.40 -25.80
C ALA A 485 0.24 -0.98 -25.11
N PRO A 486 1.19 -1.90 -24.89
CA PRO A 486 2.47 -1.55 -24.26
C PRO A 486 3.24 -0.59 -25.16
N ARG A 487 3.93 0.37 -24.55
CA ARG A 487 4.83 1.27 -25.31
C ARG A 487 5.99 0.44 -25.87
N GLN A 488 6.45 0.77 -27.07
CA GLN A 488 7.66 0.17 -27.61
C GLN A 488 8.88 1.02 -27.21
N LEU A 489 9.74 0.47 -26.35
CA LEU A 489 10.98 1.13 -25.90
C LEU A 489 12.22 0.71 -26.70
N GLN A 490 12.10 -0.29 -27.58
CA GLN A 490 13.19 -0.69 -28.47
C GLN A 490 13.17 0.19 -29.72
N GLU A 491 14.31 0.81 -30.04
CA GLU A 491 14.59 1.26 -31.40
C GLU A 491 14.69 0.00 -32.25
N THR A 492 13.74 -0.24 -33.14
CA THR A 492 13.95 -1.21 -34.22
C THR A 492 14.98 -0.60 -35.16
N GLU A 493 16.26 -0.82 -34.86
CA GLU A 493 17.29 -0.74 -35.89
C GLU A 493 17.09 -1.95 -36.82
N SER A 494 16.94 -1.64 -38.11
CA SER A 494 16.77 -2.53 -39.28
C SER A 494 15.34 -3.00 -39.64
N ALA A 495 14.82 -2.39 -40.72
CA ALA A 495 14.13 -3.10 -41.79
C ALA A 495 14.28 -2.34 -43.14
N ASP A 496 15.50 -1.92 -43.47
CA ASP A 496 15.98 -1.77 -44.86
C ASP A 496 16.90 -2.96 -45.20
N ALA A 497 16.40 -4.16 -44.92
CA ALA A 497 16.98 -5.40 -45.41
C ALA A 497 15.88 -6.12 -46.18
N GLU A 498 15.91 -5.96 -47.51
CA GLU A 498 15.19 -6.80 -48.46
C GLU A 498 15.40 -8.27 -48.06
N THR A 499 14.41 -8.83 -47.40
CA THR A 499 14.38 -10.26 -47.11
C THR A 499 13.92 -10.96 -48.37
N ILE A 500 14.89 -11.36 -49.20
CA ILE A 500 14.67 -12.32 -50.28
C ILE A 500 13.99 -13.54 -49.66
N LYS A 501 12.76 -13.80 -50.10
CA LYS A 501 12.03 -15.03 -49.77
C LYS A 501 12.76 -16.22 -50.39
N THR A 502 13.64 -16.87 -49.63
CA THR A 502 14.01 -18.25 -49.93
C THR A 502 13.02 -19.15 -49.21
N GLY A 503 12.01 -19.61 -49.95
CA GLY A 503 11.09 -20.63 -49.47
C GLY A 503 11.79 -21.99 -49.42
N THR A 504 11.66 -22.68 -48.29
CA THR A 504 11.52 -24.14 -48.26
C THR A 504 10.82 -24.57 -46.98
N ASN A 505 9.84 -25.45 -47.19
CA ASN A 505 8.95 -26.11 -46.24
C ASN A 505 9.68 -26.82 -45.09
N GLY A 506 9.05 -26.93 -43.91
CA GLY A 506 9.43 -27.99 -42.97
C GLY A 506 8.95 -27.89 -41.52
N ALA A 507 7.82 -28.56 -41.25
CA ALA A 507 7.50 -29.30 -40.02
C ALA A 507 7.34 -28.57 -38.67
N SER A 508 6.09 -28.56 -38.21
CA SER A 508 5.69 -28.42 -36.80
C SER A 508 6.05 -29.65 -35.97
N TRP A 509 6.67 -29.47 -34.82
CA TRP A 509 6.69 -30.48 -33.75
C TRP A 509 6.07 -29.91 -32.48
N ARG A 510 4.94 -30.50 -32.07
CA ARG A 510 4.43 -30.47 -30.69
C ARG A 510 5.06 -31.64 -29.96
N TYR A 511 5.54 -31.43 -28.75
CA TYR A 511 5.68 -32.52 -27.79
C TYR A 511 4.89 -32.22 -26.52
N SER A 512 4.20 -33.29 -26.12
CA SER A 512 3.39 -33.56 -24.94
C SER A 512 4.07 -33.29 -23.62
#